data_AF-A0A3M2MAS3-F1
#
_entry.id   AF-A0A3M2MAS3-F1
#
_cell.length_a   1.000
_cell.length_b   1.000
_cell.length_c   1.000
_cell.angle_alpha   90.00
_cell.angle_beta   90.00
_cell.angle_gamma   90.00
#
_symmetry.space_group_name_H-M   'P 1'
#
loop_
_entity.id
_entity.type
_entity.pdbx_description
1 polymer ?
#
loop_
_entity_poly.entity_id
_entity_poly.type
_entity_poly.pdbx_seq_one_letter_code
_entity_poly.pdbx_strand_id
1 'polypeptide(L)'
;MFQIVEGGRYWCALVIRLEDGVDDALLAAVTAATDLSFEEYGSGGFGGETLADVWKAGDNLLMEVECDEVGVKALFVRADTQERAIAIRSTVGEHMSAWSEQMLRTQLADSYADAPKSLVALLMATGGARADDETLDLLQRALDHEDEEVREYAEYAAQVAAELGHPPVVMREAESGEARAE
;
A
#
# COMPACT_ATOMS: atom_id res chain seq x y z
N MET A 1 10.95 14.25 -13.67
CA MET A 1 11.70 13.11 -14.28
C MET A 1 11.10 11.82 -13.73
N PHE A 2 10.84 10.81 -14.55
CA PHE A 2 10.35 9.50 -14.09
C PHE A 2 11.50 8.69 -13.49
N GLN A 3 11.31 8.13 -12.30
CA GLN A 3 12.31 7.31 -11.62
C GLN A 3 11.65 6.09 -10.99
N ILE A 4 12.28 4.93 -11.16
CA ILE A 4 11.95 3.73 -10.38
C ILE A 4 12.50 3.94 -8.97
N VAL A 5 11.64 3.78 -7.95
CA VAL A 5 12.03 3.95 -6.55
C VAL A 5 12.11 2.59 -5.86
N GLU A 6 13.33 2.10 -5.72
CA GLU A 6 13.59 0.90 -4.93
C GLU A 6 13.37 1.19 -3.44
N GLY A 7 12.80 0.20 -2.75
CA GLY A 7 12.57 0.22 -1.31
C GLY A 7 13.19 -0.99 -0.63
N GLY A 8 13.25 -0.95 0.70
CA GLY A 8 13.81 -2.05 1.49
C GLY A 8 13.07 -3.38 1.33
N ARG A 9 13.72 -4.47 1.75
CA ARG A 9 13.24 -5.85 1.53
C ARG A 9 12.11 -6.30 2.44
N TYR A 10 11.80 -5.57 3.52
CA TYR A 10 10.77 -5.93 4.47
C TYR A 10 9.51 -5.11 4.20
N TRP A 11 8.47 -5.82 3.75
CA TRP A 11 7.27 -5.20 3.22
C TRP A 11 6.12 -5.45 4.19
N CYS A 12 5.32 -4.42 4.43
CA CYS A 12 4.04 -4.56 5.08
C CYS A 12 3.10 -3.45 4.64
N ALA A 13 1.80 -3.66 4.84
CA ALA A 13 0.81 -2.65 4.56
C ALA A 13 -0.34 -2.70 5.56
N LEU A 14 -1.09 -1.60 5.57
CA LEU A 14 -2.39 -1.50 6.21
C LEU A 14 -3.33 -0.77 5.28
N VAL A 15 -4.52 -1.33 5.06
CA VAL A 15 -5.62 -0.59 4.43
C VAL A 15 -6.11 0.44 5.43
N ILE A 16 -6.39 1.65 4.97
CA ILE A 16 -6.86 2.77 5.77
C ILE A 16 -8.16 3.31 5.18
N ARG A 17 -8.80 4.26 5.86
CA ARG A 17 -9.96 4.94 5.28
C ARG A 17 -9.51 5.88 4.16
N LEU A 18 -10.41 6.18 3.23
CA LEU A 18 -10.09 7.07 2.10
C LEU A 18 -9.77 8.50 2.54
N GLU A 19 -10.42 8.97 3.60
CA GLU A 19 -10.18 10.30 4.17
C GLU A 19 -8.89 10.40 5.01
N ASP A 20 -8.33 9.25 5.40
CA ASP A 20 -7.05 9.19 6.12
C ASP A 20 -5.90 9.21 5.11
N GLY A 21 -4.70 9.55 5.58
CA GLY A 21 -3.51 9.62 4.75
C GLY A 21 -2.25 9.95 5.53
N VAL A 22 -1.14 10.13 4.83
CA VAL A 22 0.12 10.56 5.44
C VAL A 22 0.07 12.06 5.75
N ASP A 23 0.14 12.41 7.04
CA ASP A 23 0.23 13.79 7.51
C ASP A 23 1.49 14.03 8.36
N ASP A 24 1.75 15.30 8.68
CA ASP A 24 2.92 15.71 9.49
C ASP A 24 2.96 15.02 10.87
N ALA A 25 1.78 14.72 11.45
CA ALA A 25 1.69 14.10 12.76
C ALA A 25 2.09 12.62 12.70
N LEU A 26 1.68 11.89 11.67
CA LEU A 26 2.12 10.54 11.39
C LEU A 26 3.62 10.50 11.10
N LEU A 27 4.13 11.41 10.26
CA LEU A 27 5.57 11.48 9.93
C LEU A 27 6.42 11.74 11.18
N ALA A 28 5.97 12.63 12.06
CA ALA A 28 6.63 12.88 13.34
C ALA A 28 6.60 11.65 14.27
N ALA A 29 5.47 10.94 14.35
CA ALA A 29 5.34 9.72 15.14
C ALA A 29 6.24 8.59 14.61
N VAL A 30 6.30 8.41 13.29
CA VAL A 30 7.19 7.44 12.63
C VAL A 30 8.65 7.79 12.89
N THR A 31 9.02 9.07 12.83
CA THR A 31 10.37 9.53 13.17
C THR A 31 10.73 9.18 14.61
N ALA A 32 9.83 9.45 15.56
CA ALA A 32 10.05 9.13 16.97
C ALA A 32 10.18 7.61 17.24
N ALA A 33 9.50 6.78 16.45
CA ALA A 33 9.54 5.32 16.59
C ALA A 33 10.75 4.65 15.93
N THR A 34 11.36 5.28 14.92
CA THR A 34 12.34 4.61 14.04
C THR A 34 13.64 5.37 13.80
N ASP A 35 13.73 6.61 14.27
CA ASP A 35 14.79 7.57 13.94
C ASP A 35 14.93 7.86 12.44
N LEU A 36 13.90 7.56 11.64
CA LEU A 36 13.86 7.85 10.20
C LEU A 36 13.04 9.11 9.92
N SER A 37 13.63 10.08 9.24
CA SER A 37 12.93 11.26 8.72
C SER A 37 12.53 11.02 7.26
N PHE A 38 11.24 10.81 7.05
CA PHE A 38 10.64 10.61 5.73
C PHE A 38 10.31 11.96 5.10
N GLU A 39 10.77 12.17 3.87
CA GLU A 39 10.48 13.36 3.08
C GLU A 39 9.66 12.99 1.85
N GLU A 40 8.73 13.85 1.45
CA GLU A 40 7.97 13.67 0.22
C GLU A 40 8.93 13.56 -0.97
N TYR A 41 8.80 12.48 -1.72
CA TYR A 41 9.69 12.15 -2.83
C TYR A 41 9.05 12.44 -4.18
N GLY A 42 7.75 12.12 -4.32
CA GLY A 42 6.94 12.39 -5.50
C GLY A 42 5.78 11.40 -5.63
N SER A 43 5.03 11.53 -6.73
CA SER A 43 3.82 10.76 -7.00
C SER A 43 3.93 9.95 -8.30
N GLY A 44 3.21 8.84 -8.40
CA GLY A 44 3.29 7.94 -9.54
C GLY A 44 2.39 6.71 -9.41
N GLY A 45 2.90 5.55 -9.84
CA GLY A 45 2.15 4.30 -9.78
C GLY A 45 3.00 3.06 -10.07
N PHE A 46 2.33 1.93 -10.23
CA PHE A 46 2.97 0.60 -10.35
C PHE A 46 2.89 -0.01 -11.76
N GLY A 47 2.50 0.78 -12.76
CA GLY A 47 2.37 0.35 -14.15
C GLY A 47 0.95 0.01 -14.59
N GLY A 48 0.01 -0.08 -13.64
CA GLY A 48 -1.43 -0.09 -13.90
C GLY A 48 -2.13 1.11 -13.28
N GLU A 49 -3.32 0.89 -12.72
CA GLU A 49 -4.24 1.95 -12.30
C GLU A 49 -4.04 2.42 -10.86
N THR A 50 -3.30 1.66 -10.05
CA THR A 50 -2.96 2.07 -8.68
C THR A 50 -1.97 3.24 -8.68
N LEU A 51 -2.35 4.31 -8.00
CA LEU A 51 -1.54 5.50 -7.79
C LEU A 51 -0.80 5.44 -6.46
N ALA A 52 0.34 6.11 -6.37
CA ALA A 52 1.11 6.19 -5.15
C ALA A 52 1.73 7.56 -4.93
N ASP A 53 1.54 8.11 -3.74
CA ASP A 53 2.38 9.17 -3.19
C ASP A 53 3.47 8.54 -2.32
N VAL A 54 4.73 8.94 -2.53
CA VAL A 54 5.89 8.28 -1.96
C VAL A 54 6.66 9.25 -1.07
N TRP A 55 6.89 8.82 0.17
CA TRP A 55 7.84 9.42 1.10
C TRP A 55 9.05 8.51 1.28
N LYS A 56 10.24 9.10 1.37
CA LYS A 56 11.51 8.36 1.38
C LYS A 56 12.42 8.78 2.53
N ALA A 57 13.05 7.78 3.16
CA ALA A 57 14.09 7.94 4.18
C ALA A 57 15.24 6.95 3.90
N GLY A 58 16.25 7.38 3.13
CA GLY A 58 17.28 6.47 2.62
C GLY A 58 16.67 5.43 1.69
N ASP A 59 16.87 4.14 1.97
CA ASP A 59 16.25 3.03 1.21
C ASP A 59 14.86 2.63 1.75
N ASN A 60 14.34 3.33 2.76
CA ASN A 60 13.02 3.07 3.32
C ASN A 60 11.96 3.91 2.62
N LEU A 61 10.81 3.29 2.35
CA LEU A 61 9.65 3.94 1.73
C LEU A 61 8.43 3.81 2.64
N LEU A 62 7.71 4.92 2.75
CA LEU A 62 6.33 5.00 3.20
C LEU A 62 5.53 5.51 2.00
N MET A 63 4.46 4.80 1.63
CA MET A 63 3.70 5.14 0.43
C MET A 63 2.22 5.14 0.76
N GLU A 64 1.51 6.17 0.33
CA GLU A 64 0.06 6.17 0.25
C GLU A 64 -0.33 5.65 -1.11
N VAL A 65 -1.03 4.51 -1.14
CA VAL A 65 -1.38 3.80 -2.37
C VAL A 65 -2.90 3.74 -2.49
N GLU A 66 -3.43 4.22 -3.60
CA GLU A 66 -4.86 4.24 -3.89
C GLU A 66 -5.18 3.43 -5.14
N CYS A 67 -6.25 2.64 -5.05
CA CYS A 67 -6.90 1.99 -6.18
C CYS A 67 -8.24 2.71 -6.40
N ASP A 68 -8.21 3.77 -7.20
CA ASP A 68 -9.31 4.71 -7.42
C ASP A 68 -10.57 4.01 -7.95
N GLU A 69 -10.42 2.98 -8.80
CA GLU A 69 -11.55 2.28 -9.43
C GLU A 69 -12.50 1.64 -8.40
N VAL A 70 -11.95 1.14 -7.30
CA VAL A 70 -12.72 0.49 -6.22
C VAL A 70 -12.78 1.32 -4.93
N GLY A 71 -12.12 2.48 -4.90
CA GLY A 71 -12.10 3.37 -3.74
C GLY A 71 -11.44 2.70 -2.54
N VAL A 72 -10.24 2.13 -2.72
CA VAL A 72 -9.45 1.52 -1.64
C VAL A 72 -8.13 2.25 -1.50
N LYS A 73 -7.77 2.61 -0.27
CA LYS A 73 -6.49 3.23 0.08
C LYS A 73 -5.73 2.41 1.11
N ALA A 74 -4.41 2.37 0.99
CA ALA A 74 -3.54 1.67 1.91
C ALA A 74 -2.22 2.41 2.11
N LEU A 75 -1.62 2.25 3.29
CA LEU A 75 -0.27 2.68 3.57
C LEU A 75 0.68 1.50 3.43
N PHE A 76 1.61 1.62 2.48
CA PHE A 76 2.63 0.61 2.21
C PHE A 76 3.94 1.04 2.85
N VAL A 77 4.63 0.07 3.43
CA VAL A 77 5.95 0.26 4.04
C VAL A 77 6.90 -0.72 3.40
N ARG A 78 8.04 -0.21 2.91
CA ARG A 78 9.18 -1.01 2.48
C ARG A 78 10.41 -0.56 3.25
N ALA A 79 10.86 -1.38 4.19
CA ALA A 79 11.96 -1.03 5.09
C ALA A 79 13.17 -1.96 4.94
N ASP A 80 14.35 -1.44 5.30
CA ASP A 80 15.61 -2.17 5.22
C ASP A 80 15.76 -3.27 6.30
N THR A 81 15.00 -3.15 7.39
CA THR A 81 14.95 -4.06 8.53
C THR A 81 13.51 -4.43 8.90
N GLN A 82 13.33 -5.62 9.47
CA GLN A 82 12.02 -6.10 9.89
C GLN A 82 11.48 -5.26 11.06
N GLU A 83 12.36 -4.88 11.98
CA GLU A 83 12.05 -4.07 13.15
C GLU A 83 11.47 -2.72 12.76
N ARG A 84 12.05 -2.06 11.74
CA ARG A 84 11.52 -0.79 11.22
C ARG A 84 10.19 -0.96 10.51
N ALA A 85 10.03 -1.97 9.67
CA ALA A 85 8.74 -2.24 9.03
C ALA A 85 7.62 -2.45 10.06
N ILE A 86 7.90 -3.19 11.13
CA ILE A 86 6.96 -3.42 12.24
C ILE A 86 6.68 -2.11 12.98
N ALA A 87 7.72 -1.35 13.35
CA ALA A 87 7.55 -0.10 14.08
C ALA A 87 6.68 0.90 13.30
N ILE A 88 6.95 1.11 12.00
CA ILE A 88 6.16 2.02 11.16
C ILE A 88 4.72 1.53 11.07
N ARG A 89 4.50 0.23 10.79
CA ARG A 89 3.16 -0.35 10.72
C ARG A 89 2.38 -0.19 12.03
N SER A 90 3.02 -0.42 13.17
CA SER A 90 2.41 -0.22 14.48
C SER A 90 2.03 1.24 14.70
N THR A 91 2.93 2.18 14.37
CA THR A 91 2.63 3.61 14.46
C THR A 91 1.44 4.01 13.60
N VAL A 92 1.35 3.51 12.36
CA VAL A 92 0.18 3.74 11.50
C VAL A 92 -1.10 3.23 12.16
N GLY A 93 -1.10 1.97 12.64
CA GLY A 93 -2.28 1.37 13.27
C GLY A 93 -2.70 2.01 14.60
N GLU A 94 -1.79 2.69 15.28
CA GLU A 94 -2.08 3.50 16.47
C GLU A 94 -2.59 4.90 16.12
N HIS A 95 -2.17 5.43 14.97
CA HIS A 95 -2.50 6.79 14.52
C HIS A 95 -3.90 6.86 13.89
N MET A 96 -4.32 5.83 13.16
CA MET A 96 -5.57 5.83 12.40
C MET A 96 -6.27 4.48 12.38
N SER A 97 -7.53 4.46 11.93
CA SER A 97 -8.25 3.21 11.73
C SER A 97 -7.65 2.46 10.54
N ALA A 98 -7.09 1.28 10.83
CA ALA A 98 -6.34 0.53 9.84
C ALA A 98 -6.66 -0.97 9.91
N TRP A 99 -6.62 -1.64 8.76
CA TRP A 99 -6.89 -3.06 8.63
C TRP A 99 -5.70 -3.78 8.00
N SER A 100 -5.28 -4.85 8.67
CA SER A 100 -4.28 -5.77 8.13
C SER A 100 -4.91 -6.85 7.27
N GLU A 101 -4.09 -7.53 6.47
CA GLU A 101 -4.49 -8.71 5.71
C GLU A 101 -5.26 -9.72 6.58
N GLN A 102 -4.73 -10.08 7.74
CA GLN A 102 -5.38 -11.02 8.68
C GLN A 102 -6.79 -10.54 9.11
N MET A 103 -6.94 -9.24 9.38
CA MET A 103 -8.23 -8.68 9.80
C MET A 103 -9.25 -8.70 8.66
N LEU A 104 -8.84 -8.29 7.45
CA LEU A 104 -9.71 -8.30 6.27
C LEU A 104 -10.08 -9.72 5.88
N ARG A 105 -9.11 -10.64 5.87
CA ARG A 105 -9.36 -12.07 5.60
C ARG A 105 -10.39 -12.64 6.55
N THR A 106 -10.28 -12.33 7.84
CA THR A 106 -11.25 -12.79 8.85
C THR A 106 -12.64 -12.21 8.60
N GLN A 107 -12.75 -10.94 8.19
CA GLN A 107 -14.03 -10.32 7.87
C GLN A 107 -14.65 -10.93 6.60
N LEU A 108 -13.84 -11.22 5.59
CA LEU A 108 -14.29 -11.66 4.29
C LEU A 108 -14.49 -13.17 4.16
N ALA A 109 -14.01 -13.96 5.13
CA ALA A 109 -13.96 -15.43 5.07
C ALA A 109 -15.27 -16.08 4.57
N ASP A 110 -16.40 -15.51 4.98
CA ASP A 110 -17.75 -15.98 4.66
C ASP A 110 -18.64 -14.93 3.97
N SER A 111 -18.13 -13.73 3.68
CA SER A 111 -18.93 -12.60 3.17
C SER A 111 -18.35 -11.93 1.92
N TYR A 112 -17.28 -12.47 1.33
CA TYR A 112 -16.67 -11.87 0.14
C TYR A 112 -17.65 -11.77 -1.05
N ALA A 113 -18.64 -12.67 -1.13
CA ALA A 113 -19.67 -12.61 -2.16
C ALA A 113 -20.64 -11.43 -1.98
N ASP A 114 -20.86 -10.95 -0.74
CA ASP A 114 -21.74 -9.81 -0.47
C ASP A 114 -21.09 -8.47 -0.80
N ALA A 115 -19.75 -8.42 -0.80
CA ALA A 115 -18.95 -7.25 -1.13
C ALA A 115 -17.68 -7.63 -1.90
N PRO A 116 -17.78 -8.05 -3.17
CA PRO A 116 -16.64 -8.60 -3.92
C PRO A 116 -15.48 -7.63 -4.10
N LYS A 117 -15.77 -6.33 -4.21
CA LYS A 117 -14.78 -5.24 -4.26
C LYS A 117 -13.80 -5.27 -3.08
N SER A 118 -14.21 -5.76 -1.92
CA SER A 118 -13.35 -5.86 -0.73
C SER A 118 -12.21 -6.88 -0.89
N LEU A 119 -12.25 -7.75 -1.90
CA LEU A 119 -11.11 -8.60 -2.27
C LEU A 119 -9.91 -7.74 -2.69
N VAL A 120 -10.12 -6.60 -3.36
CA VAL A 120 -9.03 -5.68 -3.71
C VAL A 120 -8.39 -5.11 -2.44
N ALA A 121 -9.19 -4.71 -1.45
CA ALA A 121 -8.67 -4.27 -0.16
C ALA A 121 -7.86 -5.35 0.55
N LEU A 122 -8.33 -6.60 0.54
CA LEU A 122 -7.59 -7.72 1.10
C LEU A 122 -6.21 -7.87 0.44
N LEU A 123 -6.15 -7.78 -0.90
CA LEU A 123 -4.89 -7.94 -1.63
C LEU A 123 -4.00 -6.70 -1.52
N MET A 124 -4.54 -5.48 -1.42
CA MET A 124 -3.75 -4.28 -1.13
C MET A 124 -3.13 -4.34 0.27
N ALA A 125 -3.78 -4.97 1.25
CA ALA A 125 -3.24 -5.14 2.60
C ALA A 125 -1.97 -6.02 2.66
N THR A 126 -1.62 -6.70 1.57
CA THR A 126 -0.35 -7.43 1.42
C THR A 126 0.84 -6.50 1.13
N GLY A 127 0.57 -5.28 0.66
CA GLY A 127 1.62 -4.32 0.30
C GLY A 127 2.46 -4.72 -0.92
N GLY A 128 1.95 -5.63 -1.75
CA GLY A 128 2.71 -6.25 -2.85
C GLY A 128 3.62 -7.39 -2.42
N ALA A 129 3.63 -7.75 -1.13
CA ALA A 129 4.28 -8.98 -0.67
C ALA A 129 3.47 -10.21 -1.09
N ARG A 130 4.07 -11.40 -0.96
CA ARG A 130 3.32 -12.65 -1.10
C ARG A 130 2.26 -12.70 0.01
N ALA A 131 0.99 -12.83 -0.38
CA ALA A 131 -0.12 -13.04 0.53
C ALA A 131 0.03 -14.34 1.35
N ASP A 132 -0.59 -14.37 2.53
CA ASP A 132 -0.70 -15.58 3.34
C ASP A 132 -1.42 -16.70 2.57
N ASP A 133 -1.08 -17.95 2.85
CA ASP A 133 -1.68 -19.10 2.16
C ASP A 133 -3.22 -19.13 2.34
N GLU A 134 -3.73 -18.71 3.50
CA GLU A 134 -5.18 -18.64 3.76
C GLU A 134 -5.87 -17.51 2.96
N THR A 135 -5.15 -16.43 2.64
CA THR A 135 -5.63 -15.36 1.74
C THR A 135 -5.66 -15.86 0.31
N LEU A 136 -4.63 -16.61 -0.11
CA LEU A 136 -4.59 -17.25 -1.43
C LEU A 136 -5.72 -18.27 -1.60
N ASP A 137 -6.01 -19.06 -0.56
CA ASP A 137 -7.14 -20.01 -0.57
C ASP A 137 -8.50 -19.30 -0.66
N LEU A 138 -8.65 -18.12 -0.03
CA LEU A 138 -9.85 -17.28 -0.19
C LEU A 138 -9.96 -16.75 -1.62
N LEU A 139 -8.88 -16.22 -2.16
CA LEU A 139 -8.85 -15.72 -3.54
C LEU A 139 -9.19 -16.81 -4.56
N GLN A 140 -8.64 -18.02 -4.39
CA GLN A 140 -8.95 -19.15 -5.26
C GLN A 140 -10.43 -19.52 -5.20
N ARG A 141 -11.04 -19.56 -4.01
CA ARG A 141 -12.49 -19.78 -3.86
C ARG A 141 -13.34 -18.70 -4.52
N ALA A 142 -12.87 -17.44 -4.54
CA ALA A 142 -13.55 -16.35 -5.23
C ALA A 142 -13.42 -16.46 -6.75
N LEU A 143 -12.26 -16.88 -7.27
CA LEU A 143 -12.03 -17.13 -8.70
C LEU A 143 -12.88 -18.30 -9.23
N ASP A 144 -13.15 -19.31 -8.40
CA ASP A 144 -14.00 -20.46 -8.75
C ASP A 144 -15.49 -20.24 -8.40
N HIS A 145 -15.88 -19.04 -7.97
CA HIS A 145 -17.23 -18.74 -7.54
C HIS A 145 -18.23 -18.78 -8.71
N GLU A 146 -19.51 -19.09 -8.47
CA GLU A 146 -20.52 -19.19 -9.53
C GLU A 146 -20.98 -17.83 -10.07
N ASP A 147 -20.97 -16.81 -9.21
CA ASP A 147 -21.26 -15.43 -9.57
C ASP A 147 -20.11 -14.82 -10.39
N GLU A 148 -20.45 -14.22 -11.54
CA GLU A 148 -19.51 -13.57 -12.45
C GLU A 148 -18.86 -12.33 -11.83
N GLU A 149 -19.62 -11.52 -11.08
CA GLU A 149 -19.09 -10.31 -10.45
C GLU A 149 -18.02 -10.66 -9.41
N VAL A 150 -18.21 -11.76 -8.67
CA VAL A 150 -17.23 -12.25 -7.69
C VAL A 150 -15.93 -12.68 -8.38
N ARG A 151 -16.04 -13.40 -9.50
CA ARG A 151 -14.86 -13.83 -10.27
C ARG A 151 -14.11 -12.65 -10.85
N GLU A 152 -14.82 -11.69 -11.45
CA GLU A 152 -14.21 -10.48 -12.03
C GLU A 152 -13.43 -9.67 -10.98
N TYR A 153 -14.00 -9.45 -9.79
CA TYR A 153 -13.28 -8.75 -8.73
C TYR A 153 -12.13 -9.56 -8.14
N ALA A 154 -12.20 -10.89 -8.13
CA ALA A 154 -11.09 -11.73 -7.74
C ALA A 154 -9.93 -11.67 -8.75
N GLU A 155 -10.24 -11.70 -10.06
CA GLU A 155 -9.26 -11.51 -11.13
C GLU A 155 -8.61 -10.12 -11.05
N TYR A 156 -9.41 -9.08 -10.85
CA TYR A 156 -8.91 -7.71 -10.69
C TYR A 156 -8.03 -7.56 -9.45
N ALA A 157 -8.44 -8.11 -8.29
CA ALA A 157 -7.62 -8.08 -7.08
C ALA A 157 -6.28 -8.81 -7.27
N ALA A 158 -6.26 -9.91 -8.02
CA ALA A 158 -5.03 -10.63 -8.36
C ALA A 158 -4.11 -9.80 -9.28
N GLN A 159 -4.69 -9.08 -10.25
CA GLN A 159 -3.94 -8.15 -11.10
C GLN A 159 -3.31 -7.03 -10.27
N VAL A 160 -4.11 -6.37 -9.42
CA VAL A 160 -3.62 -5.31 -8.52
C VAL A 160 -2.47 -5.84 -7.65
N ALA A 161 -2.61 -7.02 -7.04
CA ALA A 161 -1.54 -7.63 -6.25
C ALA A 161 -0.23 -7.85 -7.05
N ALA A 162 -0.36 -8.29 -8.31
CA ALA A 162 0.80 -8.50 -9.18
C ALA A 162 1.52 -7.19 -9.52
N GLU A 163 0.76 -6.13 -9.82
CA GLU A 163 1.31 -4.79 -10.10
C GLU A 163 2.05 -4.22 -8.89
N LEU A 164 1.44 -4.29 -7.71
CA LEU A 164 2.01 -3.81 -6.45
C LEU A 164 3.29 -4.55 -6.03
N GLY A 165 3.53 -5.75 -6.58
CA GLY A 165 4.77 -6.50 -6.42
C GLY A 165 5.99 -5.82 -7.04
N HIS A 166 5.79 -4.78 -7.87
CA HIS A 166 6.87 -4.03 -8.50
C HIS A 166 7.26 -2.77 -7.68
N PRO A 167 8.47 -2.21 -7.88
CA PRO A 167 8.80 -0.87 -7.41
C PRO A 167 7.96 0.21 -8.11
N PRO A 168 7.51 1.27 -7.39
CA PRO A 168 6.75 2.34 -8.02
C PRO A 168 7.64 3.16 -8.97
N VAL A 169 7.02 3.66 -10.03
CA VAL A 169 7.61 4.64 -10.96
C VAL A 169 7.01 6.00 -10.63
N VAL A 170 7.83 6.92 -10.14
CA VAL A 170 7.39 8.23 -9.67
C VAL A 170 7.88 9.37 -10.53
N MET A 171 7.09 10.42 -10.60
CA MET A 171 7.49 11.72 -11.10
C MET A 171 7.92 12.61 -9.93
N ARG A 172 9.15 13.09 -10.01
CA ARG A 172 9.58 14.22 -9.16
C ARG A 172 9.29 15.53 -9.88
N GLU A 173 8.64 16.45 -9.19
CA GLU A 173 8.70 17.86 -9.57
C GLU A 173 10.17 18.28 -9.56
N ALA A 174 10.64 18.89 -10.65
CA ALA A 174 12.01 19.37 -10.68
C ALA A 174 12.14 20.47 -9.60
N GLU A 175 13.14 20.35 -8.72
CA GLU A 175 13.58 21.48 -7.92
C GLU A 175 13.80 22.62 -8.90
N SER A 176 12.89 23.60 -8.87
CA SER A 176 13.01 24.79 -9.68
C SER A 176 14.21 25.52 -9.09
N GLY A 177 15.38 25.27 -9.69
CA GLY A 177 16.60 25.97 -9.38
C GLY A 177 16.38 27.44 -9.68
N GLU A 178 15.87 28.18 -8.70
CA GLU A 178 16.09 29.61 -8.62
C GLU A 178 17.59 29.79 -8.41
N ALA A 179 18.30 29.83 -9.54
CA ALA A 179 19.58 30.48 -9.62
C ALA A 179 19.38 31.90 -9.07
N ARG A 180 19.81 32.10 -7.82
CA ARG A 180 20.10 33.41 -7.27
C ARG A 180 21.09 34.06 -8.22
N ALA A 181 20.58 34.93 -9.10
CA ALA A 181 21.40 35.92 -9.75
C ALA A 181 21.77 36.94 -8.68
N GLU A 182 23.06 36.97 -8.33
CA GLU A 182 23.72 38.05 -7.59
C GLU A 182 23.62 39.38 -8.34
#